data_AF-A0A7W0W907-F1
#
_entry.id   AF-A0A7W0W907-F1
#
_cell.length_a   1.000
_cell.length_b   1.000
_cell.length_c   1.000
_cell.angle_alpha   90.00
_cell.angle_beta   90.00
_cell.angle_gamma   90.00
#
_symmetry.space_group_name_H-M   'P 1'
#
loop_
_entity.id
_entity.type
_entity.pdbx_description
1 polymer ?
#
loop_
_entity_poly.entity_id
_entity_poly.type
_entity_poly.pdbx_seq_one_letter_code
_entity_poly.pdbx_strand_id
1 'polypeptide(L)'
;MNQAADYLLLQSLCQDLDEVENQVAELNAERESLRAQLSEVVERLGGKATVQGFGSLQIASPSVVATYDRKGLEQLVQELMQAGNTPLAEAIQEHRKESMRVGGLRVVREKA
;
A
#
# COMPACT_ATOMS: atom_id res chain seq x y z
N MET A 1 -3.80 -40.03 2.89
CA MET A 1 -3.55 -38.61 2.59
C MET A 1 -2.93 -38.54 1.21
N ASN A 2 -3.63 -37.94 0.25
CA ASN A 2 -3.31 -38.05 -1.17
C ASN A 2 -2.35 -36.93 -1.59
N GLN A 3 -1.16 -36.94 -0.98
CA GLN A 3 -0.14 -35.88 -1.09
C GLN A 3 0.24 -35.55 -2.55
N ALA A 4 0.14 -36.52 -3.46
CA ALA A 4 0.35 -36.32 -4.89
C ALA A 4 -0.77 -35.49 -5.55
N ALA A 5 -2.04 -35.74 -5.18
CA ALA A 5 -3.16 -34.96 -5.68
C ALA A 5 -3.14 -33.52 -5.14
N ASP A 6 -2.75 -33.36 -3.87
CA ASP A 6 -2.61 -32.04 -3.25
C ASP A 6 -1.48 -31.21 -3.91
N TYR A 7 -0.38 -31.87 -4.33
CA TYR A 7 0.72 -31.20 -5.02
C TYR A 7 0.37 -30.79 -6.46
N LEU A 8 -0.38 -31.62 -7.18
CA LEU A 8 -0.90 -31.28 -8.51
C LEU A 8 -1.88 -30.10 -8.44
N LEU A 9 -2.76 -30.09 -7.43
CA LEU A 9 -3.67 -28.97 -7.19
C LEU A 9 -2.89 -27.69 -6.86
N LEU A 10 -1.86 -27.77 -6.03
CA LEU A 10 -1.01 -26.62 -5.71
C LEU A 10 -0.34 -26.04 -6.97
N GLN A 11 0.20 -26.89 -7.85
CA GLN A 11 0.79 -26.45 -9.11
C GLN A 11 -0.21 -25.74 -10.01
N SER A 12 -1.43 -26.29 -10.15
CA SER A 12 -2.52 -25.64 -10.91
C SER A 12 -2.86 -24.27 -10.32
N LEU A 13 -3.02 -24.17 -9.01
CA LEU A 13 -3.37 -22.92 -8.34
C LEU A 13 -2.25 -21.87 -8.47
N CYS A 14 -0.98 -22.27 -8.48
CA CYS A 14 0.13 -21.37 -8.74
C CYS A 14 0.10 -20.82 -10.17
N GLN A 15 -0.22 -21.65 -11.16
CA GLN A 15 -0.35 -21.22 -12.56
C GLN A 15 -1.53 -20.25 -12.73
N ASP A 16 -2.69 -20.61 -12.19
CA ASP A 16 -3.89 -19.75 -12.22
C ASP A 16 -3.60 -18.40 -11.53
N LEU A 17 -2.86 -18.41 -10.42
CA LEU A 17 -2.45 -17.20 -9.72
C LEU A 17 -1.53 -16.32 -10.57
N ASP A 18 -0.53 -16.89 -11.23
CA ASP A 18 0.38 -16.14 -12.11
C ASP A 18 -0.39 -15.51 -13.29
N GLU A 19 -1.35 -16.22 -13.88
CA GLU A 19 -2.21 -15.68 -14.94
C GLU A 19 -3.03 -14.47 -14.46
N VAL A 20 -3.68 -14.59 -13.30
CA VAL A 20 -4.45 -13.50 -12.70
C VAL A 20 -3.54 -12.31 -12.35
N GLU A 21 -2.36 -12.56 -11.79
CA GLU A 21 -1.41 -11.49 -11.45
C GLU A 21 -0.92 -10.74 -12.69
N ASN A 22 -0.74 -11.42 -13.83
CA ASN A 22 -0.41 -10.79 -15.11
C ASN A 22 -1.56 -9.91 -15.62
N GLN A 23 -2.80 -10.41 -15.59
CA GLN A 23 -3.98 -9.62 -15.98
C GLN A 23 -4.14 -8.37 -15.10
N VAL A 24 -3.92 -8.50 -13.79
CA VAL A 24 -3.93 -7.37 -12.85
C VAL A 24 -2.84 -6.36 -13.18
N ALA A 25 -1.64 -6.82 -13.56
CA ALA A 25 -0.56 -5.92 -13.96
C ALA A 25 -0.92 -5.11 -15.21
N GLU A 26 -1.47 -5.75 -16.24
CA GLU A 26 -1.93 -5.09 -17.46
C GLU A 26 -3.05 -4.08 -17.19
N LEU A 27 -4.08 -4.48 -16.44
CA LEU A 27 -5.18 -3.59 -16.05
C LEU A 27 -4.70 -2.41 -15.20
N ASN A 28 -3.71 -2.61 -14.33
CA ASN A 28 -3.11 -1.51 -13.57
C ASN A 28 -2.35 -0.53 -14.48
N ALA A 29 -1.64 -1.02 -15.50
CA ALA A 29 -0.96 -0.18 -16.48
C ALA A 29 -1.97 0.62 -17.33
N GLU A 30 -3.05 -0.03 -17.79
CA GLU A 30 -4.13 0.64 -18.50
C GLU A 30 -4.82 1.69 -17.63
N ARG A 31 -5.14 1.36 -16.38
CA ARG A 31 -5.72 2.31 -15.41
C ARG A 31 -4.82 3.53 -15.22
N GLU A 32 -3.50 3.32 -15.13
CA GLU A 32 -2.55 4.41 -14.95
C GLU A 32 -2.48 5.31 -16.20
N SER A 33 -2.45 4.70 -17.39
CA SER A 33 -2.53 5.43 -18.66
C SER A 33 -3.80 6.28 -18.77
N LEU A 34 -4.96 5.71 -18.42
CA LEU A 34 -6.23 6.43 -18.40
C LEU A 34 -6.24 7.57 -17.38
N ARG A 35 -5.65 7.37 -16.19
CA ARG A 35 -5.52 8.42 -15.18
C ARG A 35 -4.61 9.56 -15.65
N ALA A 36 -3.50 9.26 -16.33
CA ALA A 36 -2.63 10.26 -16.92
C ALA A 36 -3.37 11.10 -17.98
N GLN A 37 -4.11 10.44 -18.87
CA GLN A 37 -4.95 11.11 -19.88
C GLN A 37 -6.04 11.99 -19.24
N LEU A 38 -6.73 11.47 -18.21
CA LEU A 38 -7.71 12.25 -17.45
C LEU A 38 -7.08 13.47 -16.78
N SER A 39 -5.88 13.32 -16.21
CA SER A 39 -5.14 14.42 -15.60
C SER A 39 -4.87 15.54 -16.60
N GLU A 40 -4.36 15.19 -17.78
CA GLU A 40 -4.08 16.16 -18.85
C GLU A 40 -5.35 16.89 -19.31
N VAL A 41 -6.45 16.16 -19.50
CA VAL A 41 -7.74 16.75 -19.89
C VAL A 41 -8.27 17.69 -18.81
N VAL A 42 -8.25 17.28 -17.55
CA VAL A 42 -8.75 18.10 -16.43
C VAL A 42 -7.88 19.34 -16.23
N GLU A 43 -6.56 19.24 -16.44
CA GLU A 43 -5.65 20.37 -16.41
C GLU A 43 -5.98 21.38 -17.51
N ARG A 44 -6.20 20.93 -18.75
CA ARG A 44 -6.67 21.79 -19.87
C ARG A 44 -8.02 22.45 -19.59
N LEU A 45 -8.87 21.84 -18.76
CA LEU A 45 -10.15 22.40 -18.31
C LEU A 45 -10.04 23.36 -17.11
N GLY A 46 -8.83 23.71 -16.69
CA GLY A 46 -8.59 24.63 -15.57
C GLY A 46 -8.44 23.95 -14.20
N GLY A 47 -8.10 22.66 -14.20
CA GLY A 47 -7.76 21.91 -12.99
C GLY A 47 -8.96 21.31 -12.23
N LYS A 48 -10.19 21.52 -12.71
CA LYS A 48 -11.43 20.94 -12.15
C LYS A 48 -12.43 20.65 -13.26
N ALA A 49 -13.09 19.50 -13.20
CA ALA A 49 -14.17 19.13 -14.11
C ALA A 49 -15.21 18.26 -13.40
N THR A 50 -16.46 18.30 -13.86
CA THR A 50 -17.53 17.40 -13.41
C THR A 50 -18.10 16.68 -14.62
N VAL A 51 -18.19 15.36 -14.55
CA VAL A 51 -18.74 14.52 -15.60
C VAL A 51 -20.01 13.86 -15.08
N GLN A 52 -21.12 14.11 -15.75
CA GLN A 52 -22.43 13.55 -15.37
C GLN A 52 -22.37 12.02 -15.36
N GLY A 53 -22.79 11.40 -14.25
CA GLY A 53 -22.76 9.94 -14.08
C GLY A 53 -21.41 9.34 -13.66
N PHE A 54 -20.32 10.12 -13.64
CA PHE A 54 -18.99 9.65 -13.23
C PHE A 54 -18.50 10.30 -11.93
N GLY A 55 -18.66 11.62 -11.80
CA GLY A 55 -18.28 12.38 -10.59
C GLY A 55 -17.49 13.64 -10.88
N SER A 56 -16.86 14.19 -9.83
CA SER A 56 -15.96 15.35 -9.92
C SER A 56 -14.50 14.92 -9.98
N LEU A 57 -13.74 15.59 -10.84
CA LEU A 57 -12.31 15.43 -11.06
C LEU A 57 -11.62 16.74 -10.70
N GLN A 58 -10.52 16.66 -9.97
CA GLN A 58 -9.73 17.81 -9.58
C GLN A 58 -8.25 17.43 -9.57
N ILE A 59 -7.40 18.29 -10.14
CA ILE A 59 -5.96 18.21 -9.95
C ILE A 59 -5.67 18.65 -8.52
N ALA A 60 -5.19 17.71 -7.70
CA ALA A 60 -4.76 18.00 -6.34
C ALA A 60 -3.41 18.71 -6.38
N SER A 61 -3.26 19.74 -5.56
CA SER A 61 -1.95 20.35 -5.34
C SER A 61 -0.99 19.31 -4.73
N PRO A 62 0.32 19.37 -5.04
CA PRO A 62 1.31 18.55 -4.38
C PRO A 62 1.18 18.70 -2.86
N SER A 63 1.03 17.59 -2.15
CA SER A 63 1.02 17.57 -0.69
C SER A 63 2.24 16.81 -0.18
N VAL A 64 2.87 17.37 0.86
CA VAL A 64 3.95 16.68 1.55
C VAL A 64 3.31 15.83 2.64
N VAL A 65 3.41 14.51 2.49
CA VAL A 65 3.01 13.57 3.54
C VAL A 65 4.25 13.31 4.40
N ALA A 66 4.22 13.78 5.64
CA ALA A 66 5.25 13.46 6.63
C ALA A 66 4.88 12.16 7.35
N THR A 67 5.68 11.12 7.17
CA THR A 67 5.61 9.90 7.96
C THR A 67 6.85 9.79 8.84
N TYR A 68 6.68 9.33 10.07
CA TYR A 68 7.80 9.07 10.95
C TYR A 68 8.34 7.65 10.76
N ASP A 69 9.67 7.52 10.71
CA ASP A 69 10.30 6.21 10.82
C ASP A 69 10.03 5.65 12.22
N ARG A 70 9.40 4.48 12.25
CA ARG A 70 9.11 3.73 13.47
C ARG A 70 10.39 3.46 14.27
N LYS A 71 11.47 3.02 13.60
CA LYS A 71 12.70 2.63 14.31
C LYS A 71 13.37 3.85 14.94
N GLY A 72 13.47 4.94 14.17
CA GLY A 72 13.95 6.22 14.68
C GLY A 72 13.15 6.73 15.88
N LEU A 73 11.80 6.64 15.84
CA LEU A 73 10.96 7.02 16.98
C LEU A 73 11.16 6.12 18.20
N GLU A 74 11.26 4.80 18.02
CA GLU A 74 11.53 3.88 19.13
C GLU A 74 12.89 4.15 19.77
N GLN A 75 13.92 4.47 18.96
CA GLN A 75 15.23 4.86 19.45
C GLN A 75 15.17 6.18 20.25
N LEU A 76 14.46 7.20 19.73
CA LEU A 76 14.28 8.47 20.43
C LEU A 76 13.58 8.28 21.78
N VAL A 77 12.59 7.41 21.87
CA VAL A 77 11.92 7.07 23.13
C VAL A 77 12.91 6.46 24.12
N GLN A 78 13.83 5.60 23.67
CA GLN A 78 14.86 5.06 24.55
C GLN A 78 15.85 6.11 25.02
N GLU A 79 16.29 7.01 24.14
CA GLU A 79 17.18 8.11 24.49
C GLU A 79 16.52 9.05 25.52
N LEU A 80 15.22 9.34 25.37
CA LEU A 80 14.43 10.14 26.32
C LEU A 80 14.32 9.47 27.69
N MET A 81 14.10 8.15 27.74
CA MET A 81 14.11 7.40 29.00
C MET A 81 15.49 7.43 29.68
N GLN A 82 16.57 7.26 28.92
CA GLN A 82 17.94 7.32 29.44
C GLN A 82 18.32 8.71 29.96
N ALA A 83 17.79 9.76 29.32
CA ALA A 83 17.97 11.15 29.74
C ALA A 83 17.11 11.55 30.96
N GLY A 84 16.30 10.64 31.51
CA GLY A 84 15.41 10.91 32.65
C GLY A 84 14.11 11.63 32.29
N ASN A 85 13.82 11.82 31.00
CA ASN A 85 12.58 12.45 30.50
C ASN A 85 11.46 11.42 30.33
N THR A 86 11.23 10.62 31.37
CA THR A 86 10.25 9.52 31.39
C THR A 86 8.82 9.97 31.02
N PRO A 87 8.30 11.13 31.49
CA PRO A 87 6.94 11.55 31.16
C PRO A 87 6.72 11.78 29.65
N LEU A 88 7.75 12.24 28.93
CA LEU A 88 7.68 12.44 27.48
C LEU A 88 7.75 11.13 26.72
N ALA A 89 8.58 10.19 27.17
CA ALA A 89 8.66 8.86 26.58
C ALA A 89 7.35 8.08 26.74
N GLU A 90 6.70 8.18 27.90
CA GLU A 90 5.39 7.57 28.18
C GLU A 90 4.30 8.17 27.29
N ALA A 91 4.22 9.51 27.18
CA ALA A 91 3.26 10.19 26.32
C ALA A 91 3.39 9.77 24.83
N ILE A 92 4.62 9.56 24.34
CA ILE A 92 4.84 9.08 22.97
C ILE A 92 4.36 7.64 22.81
N GLN A 93 4.59 6.77 23.80
CA GLN A 93 4.14 5.39 23.77
C GLN A 93 2.61 5.26 23.85
N GLU A 94 1.92 6.12 24.60
CA GLU A 94 0.44 6.13 24.68
C GLU A 94 -0.23 6.38 23.33
N HIS A 95 0.42 7.12 22.44
CA HIS A 95 -0.09 7.38 21.09
C HIS A 95 0.30 6.31 20.05
N ARG A 96 1.00 5.25 20.45
CA ARG A 96 1.33 4.13 19.57
C ARG A 96 0.06 3.39 19.16
N LYS A 97 -0.24 3.39 17.86
CA LYS A 97 -1.36 2.63 17.29
C LYS A 97 -0.86 1.31 16.72
N GLU A 98 -1.43 0.22 17.17
CA GLU A 98 -1.19 -1.12 16.63
C GLU A 98 -2.45 -1.65 15.97
N SER A 99 -2.30 -2.20 14.77
CA SER A 99 -3.37 -2.92 14.09
C SER A 99 -2.96 -4.37 13.91
N MET A 100 -3.76 -5.31 14.40
CA MET A 100 -3.55 -6.73 14.15
C MET A 100 -4.05 -7.09 12.74
N ARG A 101 -3.19 -7.71 11.94
CA ARG A 101 -3.59 -8.30 10.65
C ARG A 101 -3.62 -9.81 10.81
N VAL A 102 -4.67 -10.44 10.29
CA VAL A 102 -4.79 -11.90 10.25
C VAL A 102 -3.59 -12.45 9.45
N GLY A 103 -2.91 -13.46 9.99
CA GLY A 103 -1.85 -14.15 9.27
C GLY A 103 -2.37 -14.70 7.94
N GLY A 104 -1.59 -14.58 6.87
CA GLY A 104 -2.00 -14.95 5.52
C GLY A 104 -0.93 -15.76 4.79
N LEU A 105 -1.33 -16.34 3.65
CA LEU A 105 -0.42 -17.01 2.73
C LEU A 105 0.66 -16.01 2.26
N ARG A 106 1.93 -16.32 2.51
CA ARG A 106 3.06 -15.55 2.00
C ARG A 106 3.62 -16.26 0.77
N VAL A 107 3.35 -15.71 -0.42
CA VAL A 107 3.99 -16.16 -1.66
C VAL A 107 5.28 -15.37 -1.83
N VAL A 108 6.42 -16.07 -1.85
CA VAL A 108 7.72 -15.49 -2.18
C VAL A 108 8.14 -16.10 -3.51
N ARG A 109 8.15 -15.29 -4.58
CA ARG A 109 8.62 -15.76 -5.88
C ARG A 109 10.11 -16.04 -5.82
N GLU A 110 10.54 -17.09 -6.51
CA GLU A 110 11.96 -17.36 -6.72
C GLU A 110 12.54 -16.22 -7.57
N LYS A 111 13.73 -15.74 -7.21
CA LYS A 111 14.43 -14.75 -8.04
C LYS A 111 14.95 -15.47 -9.28
N ALA A 112 14.59 -14.94 -10.45
CA ALA A 112 15.25 -15.28 -11.72
C ALA A 112 16.73 -14.88 -11.68
#